data_AF-A0A6J4P2N5-F1
#
_entry.id   AF-A0A6J4P2N5-F1
#
_cell.length_a   1.000
_cell.length_b   1.000
_cell.length_c   1.000
_cell.angle_alpha   90.00
_cell.angle_beta   90.00
_cell.angle_gamma   90.00
#
_symmetry.space_group_name_H-M   'P 1'
#
loop_
_entity.id
_entity.type
_entity.pdbx_description
1 polymer ?
#
loop_
_entity_poly.entity_id
_entity_poly.type
_entity_poly.pdbx_seq_one_letter_code
_entity_poly.pdbx_strand_id
1 'polypeptide(L)'
;PILSGSDINFNNTVDGTSDLTVNATSGNVTFNGAIGETTPLTSLTANSKISLGGNVTTTGSQTYADAVTVANNPILAGTDITFNNTVDVAGKLGIAADNVNLKGTVTTTNDGTLTITNKVNLNIEKNLNLDGAFIQNGGGTIAVSGNITTTNDNISFSDPVTLKAPVNFTLGDATIAFGSTVSAGSNPLNLTAGEIDFSGNVSGTGALTLQPATAGQNIVVGGIDNNTSALDLTASELNLIQNGFSSIAIGRSDSTAKVSIPYNLTFLDPVSIQGGSGTIALDGTLTGNDNSSIALNAATINLNYGINTNKNPIALNGTVTLGNDINLSTSGGDIKITGAIDGNHLLNLDAATGNVLVQGNIGGTAPLSVLNVTATQAEFTNGNIASNSGFNIAAASTKLGGNVTTNQ
;
A
#
# COMPACT_ATOMS: atom_id res chain seq x y z
N PRO A 1 29.52 31.03 -19.71
CA PRO A 1 30.47 30.45 -20.69
C PRO A 1 29.87 29.25 -21.42
N ILE A 2 30.17 29.08 -22.72
CA ILE A 2 29.89 27.85 -23.46
C ILE A 2 31.23 27.19 -23.78
N LEU A 3 31.39 25.93 -23.37
CA LEU A 3 32.59 25.15 -23.63
C LEU A 3 32.25 24.01 -24.58
N SER A 4 33.09 23.82 -25.58
CA SER A 4 32.93 22.75 -26.57
C SER A 4 34.29 22.10 -26.84
N GLY A 5 34.30 20.78 -26.89
CA GLY A 5 35.51 19.98 -27.07
C GLY A 5 35.18 18.50 -27.24
N SER A 6 36.17 17.65 -27.52
CA SER A 6 35.95 16.20 -27.58
C SER A 6 35.60 15.64 -26.21
N ASP A 7 36.46 15.89 -25.22
CA ASP A 7 36.27 15.70 -23.79
C ASP A 7 36.46 17.04 -23.08
N ILE A 8 35.77 17.25 -21.97
CA ILE A 8 35.92 18.45 -21.14
C ILE A 8 36.15 18.01 -19.70
N ASN A 9 37.34 18.25 -19.17
CA ASN A 9 37.74 17.79 -17.83
C ASN A 9 38.08 18.96 -16.91
N PHE A 10 37.42 19.03 -15.77
CA PHE A 10 37.72 19.95 -14.67
C PHE A 10 38.27 19.16 -13.49
N ASN A 11 39.55 19.39 -13.17
CA ASN A 11 40.23 18.66 -12.10
C ASN A 11 40.03 19.30 -10.72
N ASN A 12 39.62 20.55 -10.67
CA ASN A 12 39.44 21.33 -9.44
C ASN A 12 38.04 21.96 -9.42
N THR A 13 37.72 22.65 -8.33
CA THR A 13 36.46 23.38 -8.16
C THR A 13 36.23 24.38 -9.29
N VAL A 14 34.98 24.46 -9.77
CA VAL A 14 34.53 25.43 -10.78
C VAL A 14 33.56 26.40 -10.13
N ASP A 15 34.04 27.61 -9.84
CA ASP A 15 33.27 28.70 -9.23
C ASP A 15 33.05 29.86 -10.22
N GLY A 16 31.96 30.62 -10.04
CA GLY A 16 31.72 31.86 -10.79
C GLY A 16 30.24 32.24 -10.89
N THR A 17 29.91 33.52 -11.08
CA THR A 17 28.51 34.01 -11.09
C THR A 17 27.86 34.00 -12.49
N SER A 18 28.20 33.03 -13.33
CA SER A 18 27.73 32.95 -14.72
C SER A 18 27.09 31.60 -15.02
N ASP A 19 26.27 31.56 -16.08
CA ASP A 19 25.79 30.32 -16.67
C ASP A 19 26.94 29.52 -17.27
N LEU A 20 26.99 28.21 -17.05
CA LEU A 20 27.95 27.32 -17.69
C LEU A 20 27.21 26.32 -18.58
N THR A 21 27.53 26.32 -19.87
CA THR A 21 27.10 25.29 -20.82
C THR A 21 28.31 24.45 -21.25
N VAL A 22 28.21 23.14 -21.13
CA VAL A 22 29.26 22.18 -21.53
C VAL A 22 28.73 21.23 -22.60
N ASN A 23 29.45 21.17 -23.73
CA ASN A 23 29.10 20.42 -24.91
C ASN A 23 30.30 19.55 -25.35
N ALA A 24 30.39 18.32 -24.86
CA ALA A 24 31.35 17.34 -25.37
C ALA A 24 30.82 16.74 -26.69
N THR A 25 31.60 16.78 -27.77
CA THR A 25 31.13 16.39 -29.12
C THR A 25 31.25 14.91 -29.41
N SER A 26 32.17 14.21 -28.75
CA SER A 26 32.45 12.79 -28.99
C SER A 26 32.77 11.99 -27.71
N GLY A 27 32.99 12.68 -26.60
CA GLY A 27 33.36 12.10 -25.32
C GLY A 27 32.52 12.64 -24.17
N ASN A 28 33.11 12.69 -22.98
CA ASN A 28 32.39 13.00 -21.74
C ASN A 28 32.80 14.36 -21.17
N VAL A 29 31.92 14.94 -20.36
CA VAL A 29 32.28 16.03 -19.46
C VAL A 29 32.56 15.44 -18.08
N THR A 30 33.69 15.78 -17.46
CA THR A 30 34.04 15.29 -16.13
C THR A 30 34.34 16.46 -15.20
N PHE A 31 33.64 16.51 -14.06
CA PHE A 31 33.97 17.37 -12.94
C PHE A 31 34.46 16.52 -11.78
N ASN A 32 35.77 16.54 -11.53
CA ASN A 32 36.38 15.81 -10.42
C ASN A 32 36.22 16.55 -9.09
N GLY A 33 36.12 17.88 -9.14
CA GLY A 33 35.85 18.74 -7.98
C GLY A 33 34.39 19.21 -7.93
N ALA A 34 34.08 20.01 -6.91
CA ALA A 34 32.77 20.63 -6.78
C ALA A 34 32.51 21.72 -7.83
N ILE A 35 31.24 22.01 -8.09
CA ILE A 35 30.79 23.10 -8.93
C ILE A 35 30.06 24.10 -8.02
N GLY A 36 30.50 25.36 -8.01
CA GLY A 36 29.87 26.42 -7.23
C GLY A 36 30.03 26.29 -5.72
N GLU A 37 31.14 25.72 -5.25
CA GLU A 37 31.41 25.49 -3.83
C GLU A 37 31.50 26.79 -3.03
N THR A 38 32.26 27.78 -3.55
CA THR A 38 32.42 29.09 -2.89
C THR A 38 31.55 30.14 -3.54
N THR A 39 31.49 30.14 -4.87
CA THR A 39 30.69 31.09 -5.66
C THR A 39 29.80 30.30 -6.61
N PRO A 40 28.54 30.04 -6.21
CA PRO A 40 27.59 29.27 -7.01
C PRO A 40 27.43 29.80 -8.44
N LEU A 41 27.38 28.88 -9.41
CA LEU A 41 27.05 29.23 -10.79
C LEU A 41 25.63 29.80 -10.89
N THR A 42 25.36 30.62 -11.90
CA THR A 42 23.97 31.01 -12.17
C THR A 42 23.17 29.82 -12.65
N SER A 43 23.69 29.06 -13.61
CA SER A 43 23.09 27.82 -14.07
C SER A 43 24.15 26.86 -14.62
N LEU A 44 23.79 25.58 -14.71
CA LEU A 44 24.59 24.55 -15.38
C LEU A 44 23.72 23.86 -16.45
N THR A 45 24.23 23.81 -17.68
CA THR A 45 23.63 23.01 -18.76
C THR A 45 24.68 22.06 -19.31
N ALA A 46 24.48 20.76 -19.15
CA ALA A 46 25.29 19.72 -19.77
C ALA A 46 24.48 19.08 -20.91
N ASN A 47 24.91 19.33 -22.15
CA ASN A 47 24.24 18.77 -23.34
C ASN A 47 24.80 17.40 -23.76
N SER A 48 25.79 16.90 -23.04
CA SER A 48 26.46 15.62 -23.27
C SER A 48 26.53 14.83 -21.97
N LYS A 49 26.94 13.57 -22.05
CA LYS A 49 27.20 12.74 -20.86
C LYS A 49 28.14 13.45 -19.89
N ILE A 50 27.84 13.36 -18.61
CA ILE A 50 28.59 14.05 -17.56
C ILE A 50 28.86 13.15 -16.36
N SER A 51 30.07 13.25 -15.82
CA SER A 51 30.48 12.64 -14.56
C SER A 51 30.65 13.72 -13.48
N LEU A 52 29.95 13.57 -12.37
CA LEU A 52 29.98 14.46 -11.22
C LEU A 52 30.66 13.77 -10.04
N GLY A 53 31.83 14.28 -9.65
CA GLY A 53 32.64 13.76 -8.54
C GLY A 53 32.51 14.55 -7.23
N GLY A 54 31.70 15.61 -7.20
CA GLY A 54 31.50 16.48 -6.04
C GLY A 54 30.18 17.25 -6.11
N ASN A 55 29.92 18.05 -5.07
CA ASN A 55 28.68 18.84 -4.96
C ASN A 55 28.51 19.79 -6.15
N VAL A 56 27.26 20.08 -6.52
CA VAL A 56 26.93 21.05 -7.57
C VAL A 56 25.95 22.07 -7.02
N THR A 57 26.39 23.31 -6.85
CA THR A 57 25.55 24.40 -6.34
C THR A 57 25.38 25.47 -7.41
N THR A 58 24.13 25.78 -7.74
CA THR A 58 23.73 26.86 -8.63
C THR A 58 22.70 27.75 -7.96
N THR A 59 22.62 29.03 -8.34
CA THR A 59 21.54 29.93 -7.90
C THR A 59 20.27 29.79 -8.76
N GLY A 60 20.40 29.23 -9.96
CA GLY A 60 19.33 28.91 -10.90
C GLY A 60 19.33 27.43 -11.27
N SER A 61 18.98 27.12 -12.52
CA SER A 61 18.71 25.76 -12.98
C SER A 61 19.96 24.92 -13.27
N GLN A 62 19.82 23.61 -13.10
CA GLN A 62 20.73 22.57 -13.59
C GLN A 62 19.98 21.67 -14.58
N THR A 63 20.47 21.58 -15.81
CA THR A 63 19.90 20.72 -16.86
C THR A 63 20.94 19.74 -17.37
N TYR A 64 20.61 18.46 -17.25
CA TYR A 64 21.40 17.34 -17.75
C TYR A 64 20.63 16.69 -18.90
N ALA A 65 21.07 16.93 -20.14
CA ALA A 65 20.37 16.49 -21.34
C ALA A 65 20.61 15.01 -21.66
N ASP A 66 21.73 14.45 -21.21
CA ASP A 66 22.16 13.07 -21.45
C ASP A 66 22.57 12.39 -20.14
N ALA A 67 23.07 11.15 -20.21
CA ALA A 67 23.35 10.31 -19.05
C ALA A 67 24.33 10.96 -18.06
N VAL A 68 24.01 10.81 -16.78
CA VAL A 68 24.81 11.34 -15.67
C VAL A 68 25.38 10.19 -14.86
N THR A 69 26.68 10.24 -14.58
CA THR A 69 27.32 9.38 -13.58
C THR A 69 27.68 10.21 -12.35
N VAL A 70 27.34 9.70 -11.18
CA VAL A 70 27.54 10.37 -9.89
C VAL A 70 28.43 9.51 -9.01
N ALA A 71 29.45 10.12 -8.41
CA ALA A 71 30.34 9.48 -7.44
C ALA A 71 30.61 10.42 -6.26
N ASN A 72 31.16 9.85 -5.18
CA ASN A 72 31.55 10.57 -3.96
C ASN A 72 30.38 11.25 -3.22
N ASN A 73 29.17 10.73 -3.37
CA ASN A 73 27.99 11.08 -2.57
C ASN A 73 27.63 12.59 -2.58
N PRO A 74 27.48 13.24 -3.74
CA PRO A 74 27.30 14.68 -3.79
C PRO A 74 25.87 15.09 -3.45
N ILE A 75 25.75 16.37 -3.09
CA ILE A 75 24.49 17.11 -3.04
C ILE A 75 24.44 18.06 -4.23
N LEU A 76 23.37 17.98 -5.01
CA LEU A 76 23.07 18.91 -6.09
C LEU A 76 22.02 19.92 -5.59
N ALA A 77 22.36 21.21 -5.61
CA ALA A 77 21.53 22.29 -5.11
C ALA A 77 21.29 23.38 -6.16
N GLY A 78 20.02 23.76 -6.39
CA GLY A 78 19.62 24.75 -7.38
C GLY A 78 18.15 25.14 -7.26
N THR A 79 17.60 25.89 -8.22
CA THR A 79 16.15 26.14 -8.26
C THR A 79 15.42 25.02 -8.98
N ASP A 80 15.86 24.67 -10.19
CA ASP A 80 15.30 23.60 -11.00
C ASP A 80 16.39 22.60 -11.37
N ILE A 81 16.23 21.32 -11.04
CA ILE A 81 17.18 20.26 -11.41
C ILE A 81 16.46 19.24 -12.29
N THR A 82 16.93 19.08 -13.52
CA THR A 82 16.31 18.18 -14.51
C THR A 82 17.31 17.19 -15.07
N PHE A 83 17.01 15.91 -14.92
CA PHE A 83 17.70 14.80 -15.56
C PHE A 83 16.85 14.25 -16.69
N ASN A 84 17.27 14.46 -17.94
CA ASN A 84 16.52 14.00 -19.12
C ASN A 84 16.84 12.55 -19.52
N ASN A 85 17.90 11.97 -18.95
CA ASN A 85 18.34 10.61 -19.22
C ASN A 85 18.82 9.93 -17.92
N THR A 86 19.41 8.73 -18.02
CA THR A 86 19.79 7.90 -16.88
C THR A 86 20.73 8.62 -15.91
N VAL A 87 20.59 8.31 -14.62
CA VAL A 87 21.47 8.78 -13.56
C VAL A 87 22.00 7.55 -12.82
N ASP A 88 23.29 7.26 -12.99
CA ASP A 88 23.94 6.12 -12.34
C ASP A 88 24.80 6.63 -11.18
N VAL A 89 24.47 6.19 -9.97
CA VAL A 89 25.06 6.68 -8.72
C VAL A 89 25.84 5.57 -8.04
N ALA A 90 27.15 5.77 -7.90
CA ALA A 90 28.01 4.95 -7.06
C ALA A 90 27.94 5.46 -5.62
N GLY A 91 27.00 4.92 -4.83
CA GLY A 91 26.69 5.36 -3.49
C GLY A 91 25.43 6.24 -3.44
N LYS A 92 25.51 7.35 -2.71
CA LYS A 92 24.37 8.20 -2.35
C LYS A 92 24.22 9.39 -3.29
N LEU A 93 23.01 9.92 -3.40
CA LEU A 93 22.74 11.17 -4.10
C LEU A 93 21.77 12.01 -3.28
N GLY A 94 22.16 13.25 -2.98
CA GLY A 94 21.28 14.27 -2.42
C GLY A 94 20.88 15.29 -3.48
N ILE A 95 19.61 15.69 -3.49
CA ILE A 95 19.11 16.76 -4.37
C ILE A 95 18.30 17.74 -3.53
N ALA A 96 18.68 19.02 -3.54
CA ALA A 96 17.99 20.08 -2.83
C ALA A 96 17.60 21.20 -3.81
N ALA A 97 16.34 21.26 -4.22
CA ALA A 97 15.90 22.22 -5.22
C ALA A 97 14.47 22.72 -4.98
N ASP A 98 14.00 23.70 -5.73
CA ASP A 98 12.58 24.04 -5.73
C ASP A 98 11.81 22.99 -6.55
N ASN A 99 12.24 22.72 -7.78
CA ASN A 99 11.72 21.64 -8.61
C ASN A 99 12.78 20.59 -8.95
N VAL A 100 12.41 19.31 -8.86
CA VAL A 100 13.24 18.17 -9.27
C VAL A 100 12.48 17.35 -10.31
N ASN A 101 13.07 17.14 -11.48
CA ASN A 101 12.48 16.39 -12.58
C ASN A 101 13.37 15.20 -12.96
N LEU A 102 12.93 14.00 -12.60
CA LEU A 102 13.60 12.73 -12.90
C LEU A 102 12.94 12.08 -14.11
N LYS A 103 13.43 12.42 -15.31
CA LYS A 103 12.88 11.92 -16.59
C LYS A 103 13.64 10.73 -17.15
N GLY A 104 14.76 10.38 -16.56
CA GLY A 104 15.48 9.13 -16.79
C GLY A 104 15.48 8.25 -15.53
N THR A 105 15.82 6.98 -15.73
CA THR A 105 15.97 6.04 -14.61
C THR A 105 17.10 6.48 -13.70
N VAL A 106 16.87 6.51 -12.40
CA VAL A 106 17.92 6.71 -11.40
C VAL A 106 18.29 5.36 -10.81
N THR A 107 19.58 5.01 -10.83
CA THR A 107 20.12 3.78 -10.26
C THR A 107 21.13 4.13 -9.19
N THR A 108 20.98 3.57 -7.98
CA THR A 108 22.03 3.65 -6.95
C THR A 108 22.64 2.27 -6.69
N THR A 109 23.83 2.24 -6.11
CA THR A 109 24.57 1.03 -5.74
C THR A 109 25.30 1.26 -4.42
N ASN A 110 25.68 0.19 -3.72
CA ASN A 110 26.42 0.22 -2.45
C ASN A 110 25.61 0.84 -1.30
N ASP A 111 24.41 0.31 -1.04
CA ASP A 111 23.44 0.81 -0.06
C ASP A 111 23.10 2.30 -0.29
N GLY A 112 23.09 2.66 -1.58
CA GLY A 112 23.05 4.03 -2.04
C GLY A 112 21.69 4.70 -1.83
N THR A 113 21.60 5.61 -0.87
CA THR A 113 20.36 6.37 -0.62
C THR A 113 20.14 7.46 -1.65
N LEU A 114 18.90 7.66 -2.08
CA LEU A 114 18.47 8.85 -2.82
C LEU A 114 17.65 9.75 -1.90
N THR A 115 18.17 10.94 -1.59
CA THR A 115 17.49 11.95 -0.76
C THR A 115 17.09 13.14 -1.61
N ILE A 116 15.80 13.50 -1.57
CA ILE A 116 15.25 14.63 -2.31
C ILE A 116 14.55 15.60 -1.36
N THR A 117 15.06 16.83 -1.34
CA THR A 117 14.51 17.97 -0.63
C THR A 117 14.01 19.00 -1.67
N ASN A 118 12.93 18.68 -2.37
CA ASN A 118 12.24 19.63 -3.26
C ASN A 118 11.47 20.66 -2.42
N LYS A 119 11.30 21.93 -2.85
CA LYS A 119 10.42 22.89 -2.14
C LYS A 119 9.04 23.05 -2.77
N VAL A 120 8.94 22.77 -4.07
CA VAL A 120 7.74 23.02 -4.88
C VAL A 120 7.26 21.72 -5.51
N ASN A 121 8.06 21.10 -6.39
CA ASN A 121 7.64 19.87 -7.07
C ASN A 121 8.75 18.82 -7.14
N LEU A 122 8.38 17.56 -6.96
CA LEU A 122 9.16 16.41 -7.39
C LEU A 122 8.37 15.63 -8.44
N ASN A 123 8.92 15.51 -9.64
CA ASN A 123 8.37 14.70 -10.73
C ASN A 123 9.24 13.46 -10.96
N ILE A 124 8.71 12.27 -10.63
CA ILE A 124 9.34 10.97 -10.88
C ILE A 124 8.68 10.35 -12.12
N GLU A 125 9.20 10.66 -13.30
CA GLU A 125 8.60 10.21 -14.57
C GLU A 125 9.12 8.82 -15.01
N LYS A 126 10.28 8.40 -14.50
CA LYS A 126 10.90 7.09 -14.75
C LYS A 126 11.28 6.37 -13.46
N ASN A 127 11.67 5.11 -13.60
CA ASN A 127 11.91 4.23 -12.47
C ASN A 127 13.07 4.71 -11.61
N LEU A 128 12.95 4.45 -10.31
CA LEU A 128 14.04 4.54 -9.35
C LEU A 128 14.44 3.11 -8.97
N ASN A 129 15.66 2.70 -9.29
CA ASN A 129 16.24 1.40 -8.98
C ASN A 129 17.32 1.61 -7.93
N LEU A 130 16.93 1.59 -6.67
CA LEU A 130 17.79 2.01 -5.57
C LEU A 130 18.30 0.78 -4.82
N ASP A 131 19.58 0.82 -4.47
CA ASP A 131 20.20 -0.15 -3.56
C ASP A 131 20.07 0.29 -2.09
N GLY A 132 19.53 1.49 -1.84
CA GLY A 132 19.30 2.01 -0.50
C GLY A 132 17.97 2.74 -0.42
N ALA A 133 17.71 3.37 0.72
CA ALA A 133 16.45 4.06 0.98
C ALA A 133 16.15 5.19 -0.02
N PHE A 134 14.87 5.33 -0.36
CA PHE A 134 14.33 6.54 -0.97
C PHE A 134 13.78 7.46 0.12
N ILE A 135 14.26 8.70 0.17
CA ILE A 135 13.85 9.67 1.18
C ILE A 135 13.46 10.96 0.49
N GLN A 136 12.16 11.27 0.46
CA GLN A 136 11.69 12.61 0.16
C GLN A 136 11.35 13.33 1.47
N ASN A 137 12.04 14.45 1.72
CA ASN A 137 11.99 15.22 2.97
C ASN A 137 11.90 16.73 2.73
N GLY A 138 11.30 17.10 1.60
CA GLY A 138 11.16 18.47 1.15
C GLY A 138 9.86 19.13 1.63
N GLY A 139 9.31 19.95 0.73
CA GLY A 139 7.97 20.51 0.75
C GLY A 139 7.31 20.38 -0.63
N GLY A 140 6.05 20.78 -0.74
CA GLY A 140 5.38 20.92 -2.04
C GLY A 140 4.66 19.64 -2.47
N THR A 141 4.63 19.33 -3.76
CA THR A 141 3.90 18.17 -4.28
C THR A 141 4.80 17.17 -4.98
N ILE A 142 4.39 15.92 -4.98
CA ILE A 142 5.12 14.80 -5.57
C ILE A 142 4.23 14.13 -6.61
N ALA A 143 4.70 14.06 -7.86
CA ALA A 143 4.04 13.33 -8.93
C ALA A 143 4.86 12.09 -9.28
N VAL A 144 4.25 10.91 -9.18
CA VAL A 144 4.94 9.63 -9.42
C VAL A 144 4.29 8.91 -10.61
N SER A 145 5.11 8.62 -11.62
CA SER A 145 4.75 7.80 -12.79
C SER A 145 5.65 6.58 -12.95
N GLY A 146 6.88 6.62 -12.42
CA GLY A 146 7.83 5.52 -12.44
C GLY A 146 7.72 4.60 -11.23
N ASN A 147 8.11 3.34 -11.40
CA ASN A 147 8.21 2.39 -10.30
C ASN A 147 9.37 2.77 -9.37
N ILE A 148 9.25 2.43 -8.08
CA ILE A 148 10.32 2.64 -7.11
C ILE A 148 10.68 1.30 -6.51
N THR A 149 11.93 0.90 -6.68
CA THR A 149 12.50 -0.35 -6.16
C THR A 149 13.64 0.00 -5.21
N THR A 150 13.65 -0.62 -4.03
CA THR A 150 14.76 -0.63 -3.08
C THR A 150 15.19 -2.08 -2.82
N THR A 151 16.34 -2.29 -2.18
CA THR A 151 16.85 -3.62 -1.80
C THR A 151 16.60 -3.91 -0.33
N ASN A 152 15.33 -3.89 0.07
CA ASN A 152 14.90 -4.02 1.47
C ASN A 152 15.20 -2.78 2.33
N ASP A 153 15.04 -1.59 1.74
CA ASP A 153 15.17 -0.30 2.41
C ASP A 153 13.88 0.52 2.32
N ASN A 154 13.72 1.42 3.28
CA ASN A 154 12.51 2.22 3.39
C ASN A 154 12.30 3.15 2.18
N ILE A 155 11.03 3.38 1.88
CA ILE A 155 10.57 4.42 0.97
C ILE A 155 9.76 5.42 1.79
N SER A 156 10.20 6.68 1.86
CA SER A 156 9.47 7.72 2.59
C SER A 156 9.16 8.94 1.72
N PHE A 157 7.92 9.40 1.85
CA PHE A 157 7.44 10.66 1.30
C PHE A 157 6.95 11.53 2.44
N SER A 158 7.51 12.73 2.60
CA SER A 158 7.04 13.67 3.62
C SER A 158 5.86 14.52 3.13
N ASP A 159 5.74 14.68 1.81
CA ASP A 159 4.78 15.59 1.17
C ASP A 159 3.68 14.88 0.36
N PRO A 160 2.60 15.61 -0.02
CA PRO A 160 1.51 15.09 -0.84
C PRO A 160 1.97 14.36 -2.12
N VAL A 161 1.54 13.09 -2.24
CA VAL A 161 1.82 12.22 -3.39
C VAL A 161 0.61 12.13 -4.31
N THR A 162 0.83 12.30 -5.61
CA THR A 162 -0.15 12.00 -6.67
C THR A 162 0.42 10.95 -7.61
N LEU A 163 -0.30 9.84 -7.79
CA LEU A 163 0.04 8.85 -8.81
C LEU A 163 -0.49 9.30 -10.17
N LYS A 164 0.41 9.40 -11.16
CA LYS A 164 0.08 9.78 -12.54
C LYS A 164 -0.03 8.57 -13.48
N ALA A 165 0.41 7.40 -13.02
CA ALA A 165 0.28 6.11 -13.67
C ALA A 165 0.18 5.02 -12.57
N PRO A 166 -0.12 3.76 -12.93
CA PRO A 166 0.09 2.65 -12.01
C PRO A 166 1.58 2.56 -11.61
N VAL A 167 1.86 2.56 -10.31
CA VAL A 167 3.22 2.55 -9.75
C VAL A 167 3.38 1.32 -8.87
N ASN A 168 4.45 0.58 -9.08
CA ASN A 168 4.88 -0.50 -8.19
C ASN A 168 5.94 0.03 -7.23
N PHE A 169 5.70 -0.16 -5.93
CA PHE A 169 6.71 0.01 -4.87
C PHE A 169 7.24 -1.36 -4.48
N THR A 170 8.54 -1.60 -4.65
CA THR A 170 9.20 -2.87 -4.35
C THR A 170 10.27 -2.63 -3.30
N LEU A 171 10.02 -3.00 -2.06
CA LEU A 171 10.89 -2.68 -0.92
C LEU A 171 11.11 -3.85 0.06
N GLY A 172 10.72 -5.07 -0.31
CA GLY A 172 10.82 -6.22 0.59
C GLY A 172 10.05 -6.01 1.90
N ASP A 173 10.63 -6.42 3.01
CA ASP A 173 10.08 -6.31 4.37
C ASP A 173 10.35 -4.92 5.00
N ALA A 174 10.80 -3.94 4.23
CA ALA A 174 11.00 -2.57 4.72
C ALA A 174 9.69 -1.78 4.81
N THR A 175 9.74 -0.57 5.35
CA THR A 175 8.58 0.31 5.54
C THR A 175 8.37 1.22 4.33
N ILE A 176 7.11 1.37 3.90
CA ILE A 176 6.69 2.48 3.06
C ILE A 176 5.87 3.46 3.89
N ALA A 177 6.31 4.72 3.91
CA ALA A 177 5.69 5.76 4.72
C ALA A 177 5.24 6.95 3.86
N PHE A 178 3.96 7.30 4.00
CA PHE A 178 3.37 8.51 3.43
C PHE A 178 3.03 9.50 4.55
N GLY A 179 3.90 10.48 4.74
CA GLY A 179 3.78 11.56 5.73
C GLY A 179 2.66 12.56 5.44
N SER A 180 1.99 12.47 4.30
CA SER A 180 0.91 13.36 3.88
C SER A 180 -0.11 12.64 2.98
N THR A 181 -0.94 13.40 2.27
CA THR A 181 -2.02 12.85 1.43
C THR A 181 -1.48 12.01 0.26
N VAL A 182 -2.18 10.92 -0.06
CA VAL A 182 -1.95 10.11 -1.27
C VAL A 182 -3.18 10.21 -2.17
N SER A 183 -3.00 10.65 -3.41
CA SER A 183 -4.03 10.68 -4.44
C SER A 183 -3.67 9.69 -5.56
N ALA A 184 -4.27 8.50 -5.53
CA ALA A 184 -4.07 7.47 -6.55
C ALA A 184 -4.85 7.74 -7.86
N GLY A 185 -5.87 8.60 -7.82
CA GLY A 185 -6.77 8.82 -8.96
C GLY A 185 -7.44 7.51 -9.38
N SER A 186 -7.47 7.20 -10.67
CA SER A 186 -7.98 5.92 -11.18
C SER A 186 -6.97 4.77 -11.15
N ASN A 187 -5.74 5.02 -10.69
CA ASN A 187 -4.71 4.00 -10.64
C ASN A 187 -4.94 3.05 -9.46
N PRO A 188 -4.61 1.75 -9.58
CA PRO A 188 -4.55 0.88 -8.42
C PRO A 188 -3.42 1.35 -7.50
N LEU A 189 -3.67 1.33 -6.19
CA LEU A 189 -2.67 1.56 -5.16
C LEU A 189 -2.35 0.22 -4.49
N ASN A 190 -1.28 -0.43 -4.96
CA ASN A 190 -0.85 -1.72 -4.43
C ASN A 190 0.40 -1.53 -3.57
N LEU A 191 0.26 -1.73 -2.27
CA LEU A 191 1.33 -1.58 -1.29
C LEU A 191 1.67 -2.95 -0.69
N THR A 192 2.92 -3.35 -0.86
CA THR A 192 3.50 -4.59 -0.35
C THR A 192 4.79 -4.25 0.37
N ALA A 193 4.78 -4.34 1.70
CA ALA A 193 5.85 -3.87 2.56
C ALA A 193 5.86 -4.68 3.86
N GLY A 194 6.91 -4.53 4.68
CA GLY A 194 6.87 -5.02 6.06
C GLY A 194 5.97 -4.16 6.95
N GLU A 195 5.90 -2.86 6.67
CA GLU A 195 5.01 -1.91 7.34
C GLU A 195 4.52 -0.83 6.36
N ILE A 196 3.30 -0.32 6.56
CA ILE A 196 2.66 0.69 5.69
C ILE A 196 2.10 1.82 6.55
N ASP A 197 2.79 2.95 6.58
CA ASP A 197 2.39 4.10 7.38
C ASP A 197 1.64 5.14 6.54
N PHE A 198 0.45 5.55 7.01
CA PHE A 198 -0.28 6.69 6.47
C PHE A 198 -0.44 7.78 7.53
N SER A 199 -0.02 9.01 7.20
CA SER A 199 -0.21 10.20 8.04
C SER A 199 -1.17 11.23 7.45
N GLY A 200 -1.64 11.04 6.22
CA GLY A 200 -2.64 11.90 5.58
C GLY A 200 -3.64 11.11 4.74
N ASN A 201 -4.69 11.78 4.27
CA ASN A 201 -5.80 11.15 3.55
C ASN A 201 -5.30 10.37 2.31
N VAL A 202 -5.78 9.13 2.18
CA VAL A 202 -5.50 8.24 1.04
C VAL A 202 -6.77 8.15 0.19
N SER A 203 -6.70 8.56 -1.07
CA SER A 203 -7.86 8.68 -1.95
C SER A 203 -7.59 8.06 -3.33
N GLY A 204 -8.63 7.50 -3.94
CA GLY A 204 -8.57 6.90 -5.26
C GLY A 204 -9.91 6.28 -5.64
N THR A 205 -10.05 5.91 -6.92
CA THR A 205 -11.21 5.17 -7.44
C THR A 205 -10.84 3.77 -7.93
N GLY A 206 -9.54 3.45 -7.97
CA GLY A 206 -9.02 2.12 -8.30
C GLY A 206 -9.22 1.11 -7.16
N ALA A 207 -8.49 0.00 -7.22
CA ALA A 207 -8.37 -0.92 -6.10
C ALA A 207 -7.24 -0.48 -5.16
N LEU A 208 -7.43 -0.66 -3.86
CA LEU A 208 -6.41 -0.52 -2.84
C LEU A 208 -6.00 -1.90 -2.34
N THR A 209 -4.72 -2.23 -2.39
CA THR A 209 -4.17 -3.45 -1.79
C THR A 209 -3.16 -3.08 -0.72
N LEU A 210 -3.35 -3.60 0.49
CA LEU A 210 -2.45 -3.45 1.64
C LEU A 210 -2.04 -4.86 2.10
N GLN A 211 -0.79 -5.25 1.90
CA GLN A 211 -0.36 -6.60 2.24
C GLN A 211 1.09 -6.67 2.72
N PRO A 212 1.41 -7.65 3.58
CA PRO A 212 2.79 -7.91 3.96
C PRO A 212 3.61 -8.40 2.76
N ALA A 213 4.91 -8.18 2.80
CA ALA A 213 5.83 -8.68 1.79
C ALA A 213 6.03 -10.20 1.86
N THR A 214 6.02 -10.78 3.06
CA THR A 214 6.13 -12.22 3.27
C THR A 214 4.82 -12.86 3.71
N ALA A 215 4.56 -14.08 3.25
CA ALA A 215 3.33 -14.82 3.58
C ALA A 215 3.21 -15.18 5.07
N GLY A 216 4.34 -15.25 5.79
CA GLY A 216 4.44 -15.60 7.20
C GLY A 216 4.35 -14.42 8.17
N GLN A 217 4.25 -13.18 7.68
CA GLN A 217 4.08 -12.01 8.53
C GLN A 217 2.62 -11.88 8.98
N ASN A 218 2.41 -11.71 10.28
CA ASN A 218 1.08 -11.44 10.83
C ASN A 218 0.58 -10.07 10.37
N ILE A 219 -0.74 -9.88 10.45
CA ILE A 219 -1.38 -8.60 10.18
C ILE A 219 -2.25 -8.23 11.38
N VAL A 220 -2.20 -6.97 11.80
CA VAL A 220 -3.14 -6.38 12.76
C VAL A 220 -3.94 -5.32 12.01
N VAL A 221 -5.27 -5.41 12.05
CA VAL A 221 -6.17 -4.50 11.32
C VAL A 221 -7.03 -3.77 12.35
N GLY A 222 -6.84 -2.47 12.46
CA GLY A 222 -7.48 -1.61 13.45
C GLY A 222 -6.78 -1.59 14.80
N GLY A 223 -5.48 -1.93 14.85
CA GLY A 223 -4.67 -1.88 16.07
C GLY A 223 -4.50 -0.46 16.63
N ILE A 224 -3.83 -0.38 17.78
CA ILE A 224 -3.44 0.90 18.44
C ILE A 224 -1.93 1.11 18.51
N ASP A 225 -1.15 0.04 18.31
CA ASP A 225 0.31 0.08 18.31
C ASP A 225 0.76 0.17 16.84
N ASN A 226 1.89 0.80 16.57
CA ASN A 226 2.52 0.80 15.25
C ASN A 226 3.99 0.36 15.35
N ASN A 227 4.33 -0.42 16.38
CA ASN A 227 5.70 -0.88 16.65
C ASN A 227 5.73 -2.40 16.87
N THR A 228 5.07 -3.15 15.99
CA THR A 228 5.08 -4.61 16.04
C THR A 228 5.85 -5.19 14.86
N SER A 229 6.08 -6.51 14.86
CA SER A 229 6.62 -7.22 13.69
C SER A 229 5.54 -7.65 12.70
N ALA A 230 4.27 -7.42 13.02
CA ALA A 230 3.16 -7.57 12.08
C ALA A 230 3.11 -6.35 11.15
N LEU A 231 2.45 -6.49 9.99
CA LEU A 231 1.92 -5.32 9.29
C LEU A 231 0.78 -4.76 10.16
N ASP A 232 0.99 -3.61 10.79
CA ASP A 232 -0.02 -2.98 11.65
C ASP A 232 -0.75 -1.85 10.92
N LEU A 233 -1.98 -2.12 10.51
CA LEU A 233 -2.86 -1.11 9.95
C LEU A 233 -3.71 -0.54 11.09
N THR A 234 -3.23 0.49 11.77
CA THR A 234 -3.92 1.06 12.93
C THR A 234 -5.30 1.61 12.56
N ALA A 235 -6.19 1.74 13.55
CA ALA A 235 -7.49 2.38 13.31
C ALA A 235 -7.34 3.83 12.81
N SER A 236 -6.28 4.54 13.22
CA SER A 236 -5.98 5.89 12.74
C SER A 236 -5.64 5.90 11.25
N GLU A 237 -4.80 4.97 10.79
CA GLU A 237 -4.42 4.85 9.37
C GLU A 237 -5.60 4.42 8.50
N LEU A 238 -6.38 3.43 8.95
CA LEU A 238 -7.56 2.97 8.21
C LEU A 238 -8.61 4.10 8.06
N ASN A 239 -8.74 4.99 9.04
CA ASN A 239 -9.62 6.16 8.96
C ASN A 239 -9.14 7.24 7.97
N LEU A 240 -7.87 7.19 7.55
CA LEU A 240 -7.35 8.09 6.51
C LEU A 240 -7.72 7.62 5.10
N ILE A 241 -8.13 6.36 4.92
CA ILE A 241 -8.62 5.83 3.64
C ILE A 241 -9.99 6.45 3.36
N GLN A 242 -10.05 7.27 2.31
CA GLN A 242 -11.26 7.97 1.90
C GLN A 242 -12.20 7.06 1.13
N ASN A 243 -13.51 7.32 1.26
CA ASN A 243 -14.52 6.66 0.44
C ASN A 243 -14.28 6.89 -1.06
N GLY A 244 -14.54 5.88 -1.88
CA GLY A 244 -14.49 5.94 -3.34
C GLY A 244 -13.65 4.84 -3.98
N PHE A 245 -12.89 4.05 -3.21
CA PHE A 245 -12.17 2.92 -3.77
C PHE A 245 -13.14 1.85 -4.28
N SER A 246 -12.87 1.31 -5.47
CA SER A 246 -13.68 0.20 -6.01
C SER A 246 -13.60 -1.08 -5.15
N SER A 247 -12.50 -1.27 -4.44
CA SER A 247 -12.29 -2.34 -3.46
C SER A 247 -11.04 -2.07 -2.61
N ILE A 248 -11.03 -2.63 -1.41
CA ILE A 248 -9.91 -2.65 -0.48
C ILE A 248 -9.58 -4.12 -0.18
N ALA A 249 -8.38 -4.55 -0.55
CA ALA A 249 -7.84 -5.86 -0.22
C ALA A 249 -6.81 -5.70 0.92
N ILE A 250 -7.00 -6.42 2.02
CA ILE A 250 -6.05 -6.45 3.14
C ILE A 250 -5.51 -7.87 3.30
N GLY A 251 -4.19 -8.01 3.29
CA GLY A 251 -3.50 -9.30 3.40
C GLY A 251 -3.35 -10.05 2.08
N ARG A 252 -2.98 -11.32 2.18
CA ARG A 252 -2.56 -12.15 1.04
C ARG A 252 -3.37 -13.43 0.94
N SER A 253 -3.65 -13.87 -0.29
CA SER A 253 -4.33 -15.14 -0.56
C SER A 253 -3.47 -16.37 -0.25
N ASP A 254 -2.14 -16.23 -0.27
CA ASP A 254 -1.15 -17.27 0.05
C ASP A 254 -0.62 -17.18 1.49
N SER A 255 -1.21 -16.32 2.33
CA SER A 255 -0.74 -16.15 3.71
C SER A 255 -0.81 -17.45 4.50
N THR A 256 0.15 -17.61 5.41
CA THR A 256 0.20 -18.67 6.42
C THR A 256 0.04 -18.11 7.84
N ALA A 257 -0.04 -16.78 7.95
CA ALA A 257 0.02 -16.04 9.20
C ALA A 257 -1.38 -15.69 9.72
N LYS A 258 -1.42 -15.12 10.93
CA LYS A 258 -2.67 -14.66 11.55
C LYS A 258 -2.98 -13.23 11.09
N VAL A 259 -4.25 -12.99 10.75
CA VAL A 259 -4.83 -11.63 10.69
C VAL A 259 -5.67 -11.42 11.94
N SER A 260 -5.36 -10.38 12.72
CA SER A 260 -6.09 -10.03 13.95
C SER A 260 -6.85 -8.72 13.76
N ILE A 261 -8.11 -8.68 14.19
CA ILE A 261 -8.98 -7.51 14.13
C ILE A 261 -9.45 -7.22 15.56
N PRO A 262 -8.63 -6.54 16.39
CA PRO A 262 -8.82 -6.47 17.83
C PRO A 262 -9.98 -5.56 18.29
N TYR A 263 -10.41 -4.63 17.45
CA TYR A 263 -11.37 -3.59 17.82
C TYR A 263 -12.42 -3.37 16.74
N ASN A 264 -13.45 -2.60 17.07
CA ASN A 264 -14.49 -2.24 16.12
C ASN A 264 -13.90 -1.40 14.99
N LEU A 265 -14.27 -1.74 13.75
CA LEU A 265 -13.84 -1.01 12.56
C LEU A 265 -15.00 -0.77 11.61
N THR A 266 -14.92 0.36 10.91
CA THR A 266 -15.87 0.73 9.87
C THR A 266 -15.15 0.87 8.54
N PHE A 267 -15.71 0.27 7.49
CA PHE A 267 -15.29 0.46 6.11
C PHE A 267 -16.39 1.16 5.32
N LEU A 268 -16.00 2.02 4.39
CA LEU A 268 -16.92 2.75 3.50
C LEU A 268 -16.97 2.13 2.10
N ASP A 269 -15.89 1.49 1.67
CA ASP A 269 -15.77 0.78 0.41
C ASP A 269 -15.75 -0.74 0.59
N PRO A 270 -15.99 -1.55 -0.47
CA PRO A 270 -15.94 -3.01 -0.41
C PRO A 270 -14.59 -3.52 0.11
N VAL A 271 -14.59 -4.31 1.19
CA VAL A 271 -13.37 -4.84 1.81
C VAL A 271 -13.29 -6.35 1.73
N SER A 272 -12.10 -6.85 1.37
CA SER A 272 -11.75 -8.27 1.37
C SER A 272 -10.49 -8.50 2.20
N ILE A 273 -10.65 -9.13 3.35
CA ILE A 273 -9.55 -9.49 4.26
C ILE A 273 -9.11 -10.92 3.95
N GLN A 274 -7.81 -11.13 3.77
CA GLN A 274 -7.22 -12.37 3.25
C GLN A 274 -6.17 -12.92 4.23
N GLY A 275 -6.43 -14.12 4.74
CA GLY A 275 -5.52 -14.90 5.59
C GLY A 275 -5.03 -16.19 4.93
N GLY A 276 -5.44 -16.50 3.70
CA GLY A 276 -4.95 -17.68 2.96
C GLY A 276 -5.17 -18.99 3.71
N SER A 277 -4.07 -19.72 3.98
CA SER A 277 -4.05 -20.93 4.80
C SER A 277 -3.98 -20.67 6.31
N GLY A 278 -3.79 -19.41 6.71
CA GLY A 278 -3.77 -18.97 8.10
C GLY A 278 -5.17 -18.72 8.67
N THR A 279 -5.22 -17.90 9.71
CA THR A 279 -6.44 -17.62 10.50
C THR A 279 -6.78 -16.14 10.47
N ILE A 280 -8.06 -15.80 10.27
CA ILE A 280 -8.60 -14.47 10.60
C ILE A 280 -9.27 -14.56 11.97
N ALA A 281 -8.86 -13.71 12.92
CA ALA A 281 -9.51 -13.57 14.22
C ALA A 281 -10.22 -12.22 14.31
N LEU A 282 -11.55 -12.27 14.46
CA LEU A 282 -12.40 -11.10 14.58
C LEU A 282 -12.80 -10.88 16.05
N ASP A 283 -12.08 -9.98 16.71
CA ASP A 283 -12.20 -9.65 18.13
C ASP A 283 -12.87 -8.28 18.38
N GLY A 284 -13.34 -7.63 17.31
CA GLY A 284 -14.21 -6.46 17.35
C GLY A 284 -15.24 -6.51 16.22
N THR A 285 -16.28 -5.69 16.28
CA THR A 285 -17.34 -5.67 15.26
C THR A 285 -16.86 -4.99 13.97
N LEU A 286 -17.02 -5.64 12.82
CA LEU A 286 -16.87 -4.95 11.52
C LEU A 286 -18.19 -4.35 11.07
N THR A 287 -18.12 -3.10 10.59
CA THR A 287 -19.27 -2.39 10.02
C THR A 287 -18.96 -1.93 8.60
N GLY A 288 -19.77 -2.34 7.63
CA GLY A 288 -19.72 -1.85 6.25
C GLY A 288 -20.83 -0.84 6.00
N ASN A 289 -20.44 0.43 5.83
CA ASN A 289 -21.34 1.52 5.46
C ASN A 289 -21.27 1.80 3.95
N ASP A 290 -22.16 2.65 3.45
CA ASP A 290 -22.26 3.01 2.03
C ASP A 290 -22.37 1.79 1.08
N ASN A 291 -21.38 1.53 0.23
CA ASN A 291 -21.33 0.39 -0.68
C ASN A 291 -20.46 -0.76 -0.15
N SER A 292 -19.98 -0.66 1.10
CA SER A 292 -19.05 -1.63 1.69
C SER A 292 -19.68 -3.00 1.92
N SER A 293 -19.33 -3.96 1.07
CA SER A 293 -19.42 -5.38 1.36
C SER A 293 -18.22 -5.85 2.18
N ILE A 294 -18.39 -6.87 3.01
CA ILE A 294 -17.31 -7.44 3.83
C ILE A 294 -17.08 -8.90 3.46
N ALA A 295 -15.86 -9.22 3.03
CA ALA A 295 -15.42 -10.59 2.79
C ALA A 295 -14.23 -10.96 3.69
N LEU A 296 -14.32 -12.11 4.38
CA LEU A 296 -13.23 -12.72 5.13
C LEU A 296 -12.82 -14.03 4.43
N ASN A 297 -11.55 -14.15 4.03
CA ASN A 297 -11.05 -15.28 3.24
C ASN A 297 -9.85 -15.92 3.92
N ALA A 298 -10.03 -17.06 4.56
CA ALA A 298 -8.96 -17.78 5.26
C ALA A 298 -9.34 -19.26 5.44
N ALA A 299 -8.38 -20.12 5.76
CA ALA A 299 -8.69 -21.50 6.12
C ALA A 299 -9.58 -21.56 7.36
N THR A 300 -9.27 -20.72 8.36
CA THR A 300 -10.04 -20.59 9.61
C THR A 300 -10.43 -19.13 9.86
N ILE A 301 -11.69 -18.91 10.24
CA ILE A 301 -12.25 -17.61 10.62
C ILE A 301 -12.83 -17.76 12.03
N ASN A 302 -12.19 -17.13 13.01
CA ASN A 302 -12.68 -17.09 14.39
C ASN A 302 -13.52 -15.82 14.58
N LEU A 303 -14.81 -15.99 14.85
CA LEU A 303 -15.72 -14.89 15.13
C LEU A 303 -15.97 -14.80 16.63
N ASN A 304 -15.44 -13.75 17.25
CA ASN A 304 -15.80 -13.35 18.61
C ASN A 304 -16.78 -12.17 18.62
N TYR A 305 -16.97 -11.52 17.47
CA TYR A 305 -17.92 -10.43 17.27
C TYR A 305 -18.61 -10.53 15.90
N GLY A 306 -19.68 -9.76 15.75
CA GLY A 306 -20.51 -9.72 14.55
C GLY A 306 -19.95 -8.89 13.41
N ILE A 307 -20.66 -8.98 12.28
CA ILE A 307 -20.43 -8.17 11.08
C ILE A 307 -21.76 -7.55 10.69
N ASN A 308 -21.78 -6.23 10.50
CA ASN A 308 -22.96 -5.49 10.08
C ASN A 308 -22.68 -4.76 8.77
N THR A 309 -23.54 -4.91 7.77
CA THR A 309 -23.50 -4.12 6.54
C THR A 309 -24.88 -3.51 6.27
N ASN A 310 -24.93 -2.50 5.40
CA ASN A 310 -26.19 -1.87 4.97
C ASN A 310 -26.47 -2.16 3.50
N LYS A 311 -27.26 -3.20 3.24
CA LYS A 311 -27.67 -3.74 1.92
C LYS A 311 -26.56 -4.38 1.09
N ASN A 312 -25.33 -4.41 1.60
CA ASN A 312 -24.20 -5.03 0.92
C ASN A 312 -23.91 -6.42 1.48
N PRO A 313 -23.31 -7.33 0.70
CA PRO A 313 -23.11 -8.71 1.13
C PRO A 313 -22.05 -8.88 2.22
N ILE A 314 -22.21 -9.95 2.99
CA ILE A 314 -21.19 -10.54 3.87
C ILE A 314 -20.78 -11.90 3.30
N ALA A 315 -19.48 -12.13 3.14
CA ALA A 315 -18.94 -13.41 2.68
C ALA A 315 -17.87 -13.96 3.65
N LEU A 316 -18.08 -15.17 4.16
CA LEU A 316 -17.12 -15.90 4.98
C LEU A 316 -16.63 -17.12 4.20
N ASN A 317 -15.43 -17.00 3.64
CA ASN A 317 -14.80 -18.00 2.80
C ASN A 317 -13.73 -18.77 3.60
N GLY A 318 -14.20 -19.64 4.49
CA GLY A 318 -13.37 -20.39 5.44
C GLY A 318 -14.19 -21.21 6.43
N THR A 319 -13.54 -22.09 7.20
CA THR A 319 -14.18 -22.73 8.35
C THR A 319 -14.37 -21.70 9.45
N VAL A 320 -15.59 -21.55 9.95
CA VAL A 320 -15.99 -20.55 10.94
C VAL A 320 -16.05 -21.20 12.32
N THR A 321 -15.35 -20.63 13.30
CA THR A 321 -15.49 -20.98 14.72
C THR A 321 -16.09 -19.79 15.46
N LEU A 322 -17.18 -20.03 16.19
CA LEU A 322 -17.80 -19.03 17.06
C LEU A 322 -17.15 -19.10 18.44
N GLY A 323 -16.62 -17.98 18.94
CA GLY A 323 -16.16 -17.88 20.33
C GLY A 323 -17.08 -17.05 21.23
N ASN A 324 -18.14 -16.46 20.67
CA ASN A 324 -19.23 -15.76 21.37
C ASN A 324 -20.54 -15.94 20.58
N ASP A 325 -21.63 -15.38 21.10
CA ASP A 325 -22.86 -15.22 20.33
C ASP A 325 -22.67 -14.19 19.21
N ILE A 326 -22.94 -14.60 17.98
CA ILE A 326 -22.62 -13.83 16.78
C ILE A 326 -23.87 -13.38 16.04
N ASN A 327 -23.87 -12.11 15.62
CA ASN A 327 -24.83 -11.57 14.66
C ASN A 327 -24.13 -11.19 13.36
N LEU A 328 -24.57 -11.75 12.24
CA LEU A 328 -24.22 -11.31 10.90
C LEU A 328 -25.46 -10.68 10.29
N SER A 329 -25.45 -9.35 10.10
CA SER A 329 -26.61 -8.61 9.61
C SER A 329 -26.26 -7.77 8.39
N THR A 330 -27.06 -7.83 7.34
CA THR A 330 -26.80 -7.07 6.10
C THR A 330 -27.89 -6.07 5.77
N SER A 331 -29.00 -6.03 6.49
CA SER A 331 -30.15 -5.15 6.19
C SER A 331 -30.64 -5.22 4.72
N GLY A 332 -30.40 -6.34 4.02
CA GLY A 332 -30.87 -6.58 2.65
C GLY A 332 -29.85 -7.18 1.68
N GLY A 333 -28.57 -7.25 2.05
CA GLY A 333 -27.53 -7.92 1.26
C GLY A 333 -27.47 -9.43 1.52
N ASP A 334 -26.77 -10.18 0.67
CA ASP A 334 -26.62 -11.64 0.86
C ASP A 334 -25.62 -11.97 1.97
N ILE A 335 -25.85 -13.06 2.70
CA ILE A 335 -24.88 -13.69 3.59
C ILE A 335 -24.45 -15.02 3.01
N LYS A 336 -23.16 -15.18 2.73
CA LYS A 336 -22.58 -16.41 2.19
C LYS A 336 -21.51 -16.97 3.12
N ILE A 337 -21.64 -18.23 3.51
CA ILE A 337 -20.64 -18.96 4.30
C ILE A 337 -20.28 -20.25 3.57
N THR A 338 -19.02 -20.44 3.21
CA THR A 338 -18.61 -21.57 2.36
C THR A 338 -18.06 -22.76 3.15
N GLY A 339 -17.40 -22.52 4.28
CA GLY A 339 -16.86 -23.57 5.14
C GLY A 339 -17.84 -24.05 6.21
N ALA A 340 -17.37 -25.00 7.02
CA ALA A 340 -18.12 -25.49 8.17
C ALA A 340 -18.23 -24.40 9.25
N ILE A 341 -19.24 -24.51 10.12
CA ILE A 341 -19.50 -23.58 11.22
C ILE A 341 -19.60 -24.41 12.50
N ASP A 342 -18.80 -24.08 13.51
CA ASP A 342 -18.82 -24.75 14.81
C ASP A 342 -18.70 -23.76 15.97
N GLY A 343 -19.12 -24.17 17.17
CA GLY A 343 -19.01 -23.40 18.40
C GLY A 343 -20.35 -23.32 19.13
N ASN A 344 -20.38 -23.66 20.43
CA ASN A 344 -21.62 -23.74 21.22
C ASN A 344 -22.16 -22.36 21.61
N HIS A 345 -22.48 -21.56 20.61
CA HIS A 345 -22.94 -20.19 20.72
C HIS A 345 -24.11 -19.94 19.76
N LEU A 346 -24.82 -18.83 19.99
CA LEU A 346 -25.88 -18.38 19.11
C LEU A 346 -25.27 -17.86 17.81
N LEU A 347 -25.86 -18.24 16.68
CA LEU A 347 -25.59 -17.60 15.40
C LEU A 347 -26.87 -17.02 14.82
N ASN A 348 -26.90 -15.71 14.64
CA ASN A 348 -27.93 -15.00 13.89
C ASN A 348 -27.40 -14.66 12.50
N LEU A 349 -28.11 -15.13 11.48
CA LEU A 349 -27.90 -14.78 10.08
C LEU A 349 -29.09 -13.94 9.60
N ASP A 350 -28.96 -12.61 9.64
CA ASP A 350 -30.02 -11.68 9.27
C ASP A 350 -29.70 -10.96 7.96
N ALA A 351 -30.11 -11.58 6.86
CA ALA A 351 -30.02 -10.98 5.53
C ALA A 351 -31.18 -10.00 5.24
N ALA A 352 -32.19 -9.89 6.12
CA ALA A 352 -33.48 -9.24 5.86
C ALA A 352 -34.10 -9.68 4.51
N THR A 353 -34.00 -8.84 3.48
CA THR A 353 -34.49 -9.13 2.12
C THR A 353 -33.46 -9.84 1.22
N GLY A 354 -32.22 -10.00 1.65
CA GLY A 354 -31.18 -10.76 0.96
C GLY A 354 -31.33 -12.27 1.15
N ASN A 355 -30.42 -13.04 0.56
CA ASN A 355 -30.37 -14.50 0.68
C ASN A 355 -29.30 -14.94 1.67
N VAL A 356 -29.51 -16.12 2.27
CA VAL A 356 -28.52 -16.82 3.09
C VAL A 356 -28.12 -18.10 2.37
N LEU A 357 -26.82 -18.28 2.15
CA LEU A 357 -26.24 -19.50 1.60
C LEU A 357 -25.16 -20.03 2.54
N VAL A 358 -25.36 -21.23 3.07
CA VAL A 358 -24.37 -21.97 3.84
C VAL A 358 -24.05 -23.29 3.12
N GLN A 359 -22.77 -23.53 2.84
CA GLN A 359 -22.35 -24.71 2.09
C GLN A 359 -21.69 -25.78 2.97
N GLY A 360 -21.09 -25.42 4.12
CA GLY A 360 -20.48 -26.40 5.03
C GLY A 360 -21.43 -27.00 6.06
N ASN A 361 -20.93 -27.99 6.81
CA ASN A 361 -21.62 -28.52 8.00
C ASN A 361 -21.77 -27.43 9.06
N ILE A 362 -22.89 -27.46 9.78
CA ILE A 362 -23.13 -26.60 10.94
C ILE A 362 -23.18 -27.48 12.19
N GLY A 363 -22.36 -27.16 13.19
CA GLY A 363 -22.33 -27.87 14.47
C GLY A 363 -21.77 -29.29 14.39
N GLY A 364 -20.96 -29.59 13.38
CA GLY A 364 -20.45 -30.94 13.13
C GLY A 364 -19.51 -31.45 14.23
N THR A 365 -18.70 -30.57 14.82
CA THR A 365 -17.82 -30.90 15.96
C THR A 365 -18.33 -30.33 17.27
N ALA A 366 -18.90 -29.12 17.23
CA ALA A 366 -19.48 -28.45 18.37
C ALA A 366 -20.84 -27.85 17.95
N PRO A 367 -21.96 -28.54 18.24
CA PRO A 367 -23.30 -28.06 17.93
C PRO A 367 -23.51 -26.62 18.38
N LEU A 368 -24.12 -25.80 17.51
CA LEU A 368 -24.44 -24.42 17.87
C LEU A 368 -25.45 -24.40 19.02
N SER A 369 -25.50 -23.33 19.82
CA SER A 369 -26.55 -23.24 20.84
C SER A 369 -27.91 -23.08 20.16
N VAL A 370 -28.03 -22.09 19.28
CA VAL A 370 -29.18 -21.81 18.43
C VAL A 370 -28.69 -21.26 17.09
N LEU A 371 -29.38 -21.60 16.00
CA LEU A 371 -29.21 -20.95 14.71
C LEU A 371 -30.50 -20.23 14.32
N ASN A 372 -30.44 -18.91 14.18
CA ASN A 372 -31.54 -18.08 13.68
C ASN A 372 -31.21 -17.55 12.29
N VAL A 373 -32.17 -17.60 11.38
CA VAL A 373 -32.00 -17.17 9.99
C VAL A 373 -33.18 -16.33 9.56
N THR A 374 -32.90 -15.12 9.06
CA THR A 374 -33.90 -14.23 8.45
C THR A 374 -33.41 -13.88 7.04
N ALA A 375 -34.18 -14.24 6.01
CA ALA A 375 -33.78 -14.06 4.61
C ALA A 375 -34.98 -14.13 3.66
N THR A 376 -34.82 -13.74 2.40
CA THR A 376 -35.79 -14.10 1.35
C THR A 376 -35.67 -15.60 1.01
N GLN A 377 -34.45 -16.08 0.80
CA GLN A 377 -34.15 -17.49 0.57
C GLN A 377 -33.03 -17.95 1.50
N ALA A 378 -33.19 -19.13 2.10
CA ALA A 378 -32.17 -19.76 2.93
C ALA A 378 -31.79 -21.13 2.32
N GLU A 379 -30.55 -21.27 1.87
CA GLU A 379 -30.03 -22.50 1.30
C GLU A 379 -28.88 -23.08 2.12
N PHE A 380 -29.03 -24.35 2.51
CA PHE A 380 -28.04 -25.14 3.23
C PHE A 380 -27.68 -26.35 2.36
N THR A 381 -26.66 -26.23 1.51
CA THR A 381 -26.57 -27.12 0.33
C THR A 381 -25.79 -28.41 0.54
N ASN A 382 -24.69 -28.42 1.31
CA ASN A 382 -23.79 -29.59 1.37
C ASN A 382 -23.44 -30.05 2.80
N GLY A 383 -24.21 -29.66 3.82
CA GLY A 383 -23.87 -29.96 5.22
C GLY A 383 -25.04 -30.41 6.10
N ASN A 384 -24.73 -31.23 7.10
CA ASN A 384 -25.64 -31.49 8.21
C ASN A 384 -25.70 -30.26 9.13
N ILE A 385 -26.82 -30.09 9.83
CA ILE A 385 -27.04 -29.01 10.78
C ILE A 385 -27.27 -29.62 12.16
N ALA A 386 -26.46 -29.24 13.13
CA ALA A 386 -26.62 -29.61 14.53
C ALA A 386 -26.69 -28.37 15.42
N SER A 387 -27.74 -28.31 16.25
CA SER A 387 -27.88 -27.30 17.29
C SER A 387 -28.43 -27.89 18.59
N ASN A 388 -28.13 -27.26 19.71
CA ASN A 388 -28.51 -27.74 21.04
C ASN A 388 -29.90 -27.30 21.48
N SER A 389 -30.43 -26.18 20.98
CA SER A 389 -31.69 -25.64 21.51
C SER A 389 -32.63 -25.08 20.44
N GLY A 390 -32.18 -24.85 19.20
CA GLY A 390 -33.08 -24.39 18.16
C GLY A 390 -32.44 -24.15 16.79
N PHE A 391 -33.25 -24.37 15.77
CA PHE A 391 -32.99 -23.99 14.39
C PHE A 391 -34.22 -23.25 13.86
N ASN A 392 -34.16 -21.93 13.85
CA ASN A 392 -35.28 -21.05 13.53
C ASN A 392 -35.05 -20.36 12.20
N ILE A 393 -35.96 -20.53 11.25
CA ILE A 393 -35.87 -19.93 9.92
C ILE A 393 -37.11 -19.08 9.64
N ALA A 394 -36.88 -17.80 9.38
CA ALA A 394 -37.83 -16.86 8.82
C ALA A 394 -37.41 -16.55 7.38
N ALA A 395 -37.76 -17.43 6.43
CA ALA A 395 -37.52 -17.24 5.01
C ALA A 395 -38.69 -17.66 4.14
N ALA A 396 -38.86 -17.01 2.98
CA ALA A 396 -39.94 -17.33 2.04
C ALA A 396 -39.72 -18.69 1.35
N SER A 397 -38.45 -19.05 1.15
CA SER A 397 -38.04 -20.36 0.65
C SER A 397 -36.86 -20.89 1.47
N THR A 398 -36.86 -22.19 1.76
CA THR A 398 -35.77 -22.87 2.46
C THR A 398 -35.42 -24.16 1.73
N LYS A 399 -34.12 -24.38 1.53
CA LYS A 399 -33.56 -25.62 0.99
C LYS A 399 -32.57 -26.23 1.97
N LEU A 400 -32.83 -27.46 2.38
CA LEU A 400 -31.96 -28.25 3.25
C LEU A 400 -31.36 -29.42 2.45
N GLY A 401 -30.04 -29.51 2.41
CA GLY A 401 -29.28 -30.52 1.67
C GLY A 401 -28.77 -31.68 2.52
N GLY A 402 -28.86 -31.58 3.85
CA GLY A 402 -28.39 -32.58 4.80
C GLY A 402 -29.35 -32.82 5.96
N ASN A 403 -28.93 -33.63 6.94
CA ASN A 403 -29.72 -33.93 8.13
C ASN A 403 -29.75 -32.73 9.08
N VAL A 404 -30.88 -32.52 9.74
CA VAL A 404 -31.03 -31.53 10.82
C VAL A 404 -31.24 -32.25 12.14
N THR A 405 -30.36 -32.00 13.09
CA THR A 405 -30.42 -32.51 14.46
C THR A 405 -30.55 -31.33 15.42
N THR A 406 -31.66 -31.28 16.15
CA THR A 406 -31.86 -30.32 17.24
C THR A 406 -32.09 -31.10 18.53
N ASN A 407 -31.27 -30.87 19.56
CA ASN A 407 -31.46 -31.50 20.87
C ASN A 407 -32.56 -30.75 21.66
N GLN A 408 -33.82 -30.87 21.26
CA GLN A 408 -34.95 -30.48 22.12
C GLN A 408 -35.50 -31.68 22.88
#